data_AF-A0A1I1MTZ0-F1
#
_entry.id   AF-A0A1I1MTZ0-F1
#
_cell.length_a   1.000
_cell.length_b   1.000
_cell.length_c   1.000
_cell.angle_alpha   90.00
_cell.angle_beta   90.00
_cell.angle_gamma   90.00
#
_symmetry.space_group_name_H-M   'P 1'
#
loop_
_entity.id
_entity.type
_entity.pdbx_description
1 polymer ?
#
loop_
_entity_poly.entity_id
_entity_poly.type
_entity_poly.pdbx_seq_one_letter_code
_entity_poly.pdbx_strand_id
1 'polypeptide(L)' 'MERTIYIKLLEEGTKVYRPVPAIELKENIYEVKGKDIYDPEDEVWEFKPRVHVAVEEQELDGELVSVAVREECR' A
#
# COMPACT_ATOMS: atom_id res chain seq x y z
N MET A 1 -5.73 -6.97 12.36
CA MET A 1 -6.16 -8.05 11.44
C MET A 1 -5.40 -7.88 10.13
N GLU A 2 -5.13 -8.96 9.37
CA GLU A 2 -4.54 -8.83 8.03
C GLU A 2 -5.60 -8.41 7.02
N ARG A 3 -5.27 -7.44 6.16
CA ARG A 3 -6.10 -6.96 5.06
C ARG A 3 -5.23 -6.69 3.83
N THR A 4 -5.86 -6.61 2.66
CA THR A 4 -5.19 -6.14 1.45
C THR A 4 -5.36 -4.63 1.33
N ILE A 5 -4.26 -3.92 1.11
CA ILE A 5 -4.25 -2.50 0.78
C ILE A 5 -3.53 -2.29 -0.55
N TYR A 6 -3.74 -1.16 -1.18
CA TYR A 6 -3.16 -0.84 -2.47
C TYR A 6 -2.06 0.20 -2.30
N ILE A 7 -0.86 -0.12 -2.77
CA ILE A 7 0.29 0.78 -2.78
C ILE A 7 0.55 1.22 -4.21
N LYS A 8 0.68 2.53 -4.41
CA LYS A 8 1.00 3.08 -5.71
C LYS A 8 2.41 2.66 -6.13
N LEU A 9 2.55 2.22 -7.38
CA LEU A 9 3.85 2.02 -7.99
C LEU A 9 4.32 3.33 -8.61
N LEU A 10 5.58 3.65 -8.37
CA LEU A 10 6.30 4.76 -8.94
C LEU A 10 7.00 4.28 -10.22
N GLU A 11 7.32 5.21 -11.11
CA GLU A 11 8.10 4.96 -12.34
C GLU A 11 7.43 4.12 -13.44
N GLU A 12 6.18 3.69 -13.23
CA GLU A 12 5.40 2.93 -14.23
C GLU A 12 4.87 3.77 -15.41
N GLY A 13 5.10 5.08 -15.42
CA GLY A 13 4.60 6.01 -16.46
C GLY A 13 3.07 6.21 -16.48
N THR A 14 2.34 5.41 -15.72
CA THR A 14 0.89 5.50 -15.49
C THR A 14 0.57 5.31 -14.01
N LYS A 15 -0.67 5.62 -13.61
CA LYS A 15 -1.14 5.45 -12.24
C LYS A 15 -1.59 4.00 -12.03
N VAL A 16 -0.69 3.18 -11.49
CA VAL A 16 -0.95 1.77 -11.16
C VAL A 16 -0.69 1.49 -9.68
N TYR A 17 -1.35 0.45 -9.20
CA TYR A 17 -1.37 0.09 -7.79
C TYR A 17 -1.09 -1.40 -7.63
N ARG A 18 -0.31 -1.73 -6.62
CA ARG A 18 -0.02 -3.10 -6.20
C ARG A 18 -0.89 -3.46 -4.99
N PRO A 19 -1.67 -4.55 -5.05
CA PRO A 19 -2.30 -5.11 -3.86
C PRO A 19 -1.23 -5.76 -2.97
N VAL A 20 -1.19 -5.37 -1.71
CA VAL A 20 -0.22 -5.85 -0.74
C VAL A 20 -0.91 -6.28 0.55
N PRO A 21 -0.45 -7.34 1.21
CA PRO A 21 -0.92 -7.66 2.54
C PRO A 21 -0.46 -6.57 3.52
N ALA A 22 -1.29 -6.24 4.50
CA ALA A 22 -0.97 -5.29 5.55
C ALA A 22 -1.69 -5.66 6.86
N ILE A 23 -1.07 -5.33 8.00
CA ILE A 23 -1.67 -5.56 9.31
C ILE A 23 -2.25 -4.25 9.83
N GLU A 24 -3.56 -4.23 10.06
CA GLU A 24 -4.23 -3.13 10.74
C GLU A 24 -3.71 -2.99 12.18
N LEU A 25 -3.17 -1.81 12.51
CA LEU A 25 -2.65 -1.50 13.86
C LEU A 25 -3.62 -0.63 14.67
N LYS A 26 -4.22 0.37 14.01
CA LYS A 26 -5.27 1.25 14.54
C LYS A 26 -6.18 1.64 13.38
N GLU A 27 -7.29 2.30 13.69
CA GLU A 27 -8.22 2.79 12.67
C GLU A 27 -7.48 3.55 11.56
N ASN A 28 -7.67 3.08 10.32
CA ASN A 28 -7.02 3.59 9.11
C ASN A 28 -5.49 3.55 9.06
N ILE A 29 -4.78 2.95 10.03
CA ILE A 29 -3.32 2.81 10.00
C ILE A 29 -2.89 1.36 9.96
N TYR A 30 -2.08 1.05 8.96
CA TYR A 30 -1.68 -0.31 8.60
C TYR A 30 -0.15 -0.42 8.52
N GLU A 31 0.42 -1.52 9.00
CA GLU A 31 1.80 -1.87 8.69
C GLU A 31 1.85 -2.63 7.37
N VAL A 32 2.57 -2.09 6.38
CA VAL A 32 2.76 -2.70 5.07
C VAL A 32 3.56 -4.00 5.22
N LYS A 33 2.98 -5.12 4.76
CA LYS A 33 3.69 -6.39 4.59
C LYS A 33 4.06 -6.58 3.12
N GLY A 34 4.49 -7.78 2.76
CA GLY A 34 4.89 -8.08 1.38
C GLY A 34 6.37 -7.86 1.10
N LYS A 35 7.24 -7.97 2.11
CA LYS A 35 8.69 -8.05 1.89
C LYS A 35 9.05 -9.17 0.90
N ASP A 36 8.30 -10.27 0.92
CA ASP A 36 8.52 -11.44 0.08
C ASP A 36 8.08 -11.24 -1.39
N ILE A 37 7.29 -10.18 -1.68
CA ILE A 37 6.80 -9.87 -3.03
C ILE A 37 7.31 -8.52 -3.55
N TYR A 38 8.13 -7.82 -2.76
CA TYR A 38 8.72 -6.54 -3.13
C TYR A 38 10.11 -6.76 -3.72
N ASP A 39 10.26 -6.46 -5.01
CA ASP A 39 11.54 -6.46 -5.70
C ASP A 39 11.88 -5.01 -6.13
N PRO A 40 12.88 -4.36 -5.51
CA PRO A 40 13.24 -2.98 -5.85
C PRO A 40 13.95 -2.82 -7.21
N GLU A 41 14.37 -3.91 -7.86
CA GLU A 41 14.93 -3.87 -9.21
C GLU A 41 13.83 -3.92 -10.29
N ASP A 42 12.63 -4.40 -9.94
CA ASP A 42 11.47 -4.54 -10.85
C ASP A 42 10.39 -3.46 -10.58
N GLU A 43 10.06 -3.20 -9.30
CA GLU A 43 8.98 -2.30 -8.90
C GLU A 43 9.45 -1.27 -7.85
N VAL A 44 9.05 -0.01 -8.00
CA VAL A 44 9.32 1.04 -7.02
C VAL A 44 8.04 1.41 -6.29
N TRP A 45 7.85 0.88 -5.08
CA TRP A 45 6.65 1.15 -4.29
C TRP A 45 6.72 2.52 -3.61
N GLU A 46 5.61 3.26 -3.57
CA GLU A 46 5.51 4.55 -2.86
C GLU A 46 5.75 4.39 -1.36
N PHE A 47 5.31 3.27 -0.77
CA PHE A 47 5.57 2.90 0.62
C PHE A 47 6.18 1.50 0.70
N LYS A 48 7.33 1.38 1.37
CA LYS A 48 8.09 0.13 1.45
C LYS A 48 7.52 -0.83 2.50
N PRO A 49 7.86 -2.13 2.43
CA PRO A 49 7.54 -3.07 3.49
C PRO A 49 8.02 -2.60 4.88
N ARG A 50 7.24 -2.91 5.92
CA ARG A 50 7.43 -2.54 7.35
C ARG A 50 7.17 -1.07 7.68
N VAL A 51 6.76 -0.26 6.70
CA VAL A 51 6.31 1.12 6.93
C VAL A 51 4.88 1.11 7.47
N HIS A 52 4.55 2.07 8.33
CA HIS A 52 3.18 2.33 8.75
C HIS A 52 2.57 3.36 7.82
N VAL A 53 1.39 3.08 7.30
CA VAL A 53 0.71 3.96 6.35
C VAL A 53 -0.71 4.24 6.82
N ALA A 54 -1.19 5.46 6.60
CA ALA A 54 -2.62 5.71 6.60
C ALA A 54 -3.23 5.25 5.29
N VAL A 55 -4.41 4.67 5.37
CA VAL A 55 -5.19 4.24 4.22
C VAL A 55 -6.48 5.04 4.11
N GLU A 56 -6.90 5.27 2.89
CA GLU A 56 -8.20 5.88 2.56
C GLU A 56 -8.91 5.01 1.52
N GLU A 57 -10.24 4.96 1.58
CA GLU A 57 -11.03 4.31 0.54
C GLU A 57 -11.04 5.15 -0.73
N GLN A 58 -10.68 4.55 -1.86
CA GLN A 58 -10.71 5.18 -3.18
C GLN A 58 -11.42 4.25 -4.16
N GLU A 59 -12.14 4.84 -5.11
CA GLU A 59 -12.71 4.08 -6.23
C GLU A 59 -11.63 3.84 -7.28
N LEU A 60 -11.25 2.58 -7.48
CA LEU A 60 -10.37 2.12 -8.56
C LEU A 60 -11.17 1.14 -9.43
N ASP A 61 -11.21 1.38 -10.74
CA ASP A 61 -11.94 0.53 -11.71
C ASP A 61 -13.42 0.26 -11.34
N GLY A 62 -14.06 1.22 -10.63
CA GLY A 62 -15.45 1.11 -10.16
C GLY A 62 -15.63 0.32 -8.86
N GLU A 63 -14.54 -0.08 -8.19
CA GLU A 63 -14.53 -0.75 -6.89
C GLU A 63 -13.91 0.14 -5.82
N LEU A 64 -14.55 0.20 -4.64
CA LEU A 64 -13.97 0.88 -3.47
C LEU A 64 -12.90 0.01 -2.83
N VAL A 65 -11.68 0.51 -2.78
CA VAL A 65 -10.52 -0.19 -2.24
C VAL A 65 -9.71 0.70 -1.28
N SER A 66 -9.02 0.08 -0.32
CA SER A 66 -8.16 0.80 0.63
C SER A 66 -6.79 1.09 0.04
N VAL A 67 -6.48 2.37 -0.18
CA VAL A 67 -5.22 2.84 -0.79
C VAL A 67 -4.35 3.51 0.26
N ALA A 68 -3.06 3.19 0.30
CA ALA A 68 -2.09 3.89 1.14
C ALA A 68 -1.85 5.32 0.61
N VAL A 69 -1.96 6.32 1.48
CA VAL A 69 -1.92 7.75 1.08
C VAL A 69 -0.84 8.56 1.79
N ARG A 70 -0.39 8.12 2.96
CA ARG A 70 0.68 8.79 3.72
C ARG A 70 1.40 7.81 4.63
N GLU A 71 2.69 8.05 4.82
CA GLU A 71 3.47 7.38 5.87
C GLU A 71 3.15 8.01 7.23
N GLU A 72 2.93 7.16 8.23
CA GLU A 72 2.82 7.57 9.63
C GLU A 72 4.16 7.28 10.32
N CYS A 73 4.90 8.35 10.63
CA CYS A 73 6.11 8.23 11.44
C CYS A 73 5.72 7.83 12.88
N ARG A 74 6.42 6.82 13.42
CA ARG A 74 6.12 6.19 14.71
C ARG A 74 6.49 7.06 15.90
#